data_AF-A0A199VT50-F1
#
_entry.id   AF-A0A199VT50-F1
#
_cell.length_a   1.000
_cell.length_b   1.000
_cell.length_c   1.000
_cell.angle_alpha   90.00
_cell.angle_beta   90.00
_cell.angle_gamma   90.00
#
_symmetry.space_group_name_H-M   'P 1'
#
loop_
_entity.id
_entity.type
_entity.pdbx_description
1 polymer ?
#
loop_
_entity_poly.entity_id
_entity_poly.type
_entity_poly.pdbx_seq_one_letter_code
_entity_poly.pdbx_strand_id
1 'polypeptide(L)'
;MEHRYSENLHSPGAELVQKTLLQKLSALTRFHAGYFRISLSLCAQALLWKTLSAADPRALHFILHLLPAAAFDVLWSFALSSLVVLCALYAIRCACRFDCFKAELGHHVGVNYLFAPWASALLLLQCAPSPFLRPERPAYHVLWWAFAVPILVLDVKVYGQWFTKGRKYCLSAVANPTSQMTVIANMAAAAAAAATDLKEIATCMFTVGLAHYLVLFVTLYQRLAGSESLLPALLRPVFFLFFAAPATASVAWAAISGGGGSGGGFDTAAKMLFFLSFFLFLCLVSRPALFWRSMRTFSLAWWAYSFPLTVLALAAEKYAQEVKGGVPNAIMVVLSLVSALVTVALILFSAFNPALLLPHRDPFLPQPSIPS
;
A
#
# COMPACT_ATOMS: atom_id res chain seq x y z
N MET A 1 34.83 62.37 2.26
CA MET A 1 34.72 61.68 0.96
C MET A 1 35.65 60.49 1.02
N GLU A 2 35.12 59.29 1.23
CA GLU A 2 35.70 58.05 0.70
C GLU A 2 34.67 56.94 0.94
N HIS A 3 33.87 56.75 -0.11
CA HIS A 3 32.79 55.79 -0.22
C HIS A 3 33.28 54.73 -1.21
N ARG A 4 33.00 53.46 -0.92
CA ARG A 4 33.00 52.29 -1.83
C ARG A 4 34.38 51.78 -2.26
N TYR A 5 34.65 50.51 -1.94
CA TYR A 5 34.52 49.38 -2.86
C TYR A 5 35.04 48.13 -2.14
N SER A 6 34.18 47.50 -1.35
CA SER A 6 34.29 46.06 -1.10
C SER A 6 33.09 45.45 -1.82
N GLU A 7 33.18 45.43 -3.14
CA GLU A 7 32.26 44.67 -3.98
C GLU A 7 32.31 43.21 -3.53
N ASN A 8 31.14 42.72 -3.16
CA ASN A 8 30.86 41.31 -2.98
C ASN A 8 31.33 40.55 -4.23
N LEU A 9 32.45 39.84 -4.12
CA LEU A 9 32.84 38.79 -5.06
C LEU A 9 31.92 37.56 -4.87
N HIS A 10 30.60 37.76 -4.98
CA HIS A 10 29.69 36.64 -5.20
C HIS A 10 29.82 36.24 -6.67
N SER A 11 30.69 35.25 -6.93
CA SER A 11 30.87 34.65 -8.25
C SER A 11 29.50 34.27 -8.85
N PRO A 12 29.12 34.81 -10.02
CA PRO A 12 27.84 34.49 -10.66
C PRO A 12 27.71 32.99 -10.98
N GLY A 13 28.83 32.27 -11.09
CA GLY A 13 28.85 30.81 -11.20
C GLY A 13 28.41 30.10 -9.92
N ALA A 14 28.77 30.62 -8.73
CA ALA A 14 28.36 30.04 -7.45
C ALA A 14 26.85 30.18 -7.21
N GLU A 15 26.27 31.32 -7.60
CA GLU A 15 24.83 31.56 -7.47
C GLU A 15 24.00 30.69 -8.43
N LEU A 16 24.50 30.46 -9.66
CA LEU A 16 23.87 29.57 -10.64
C LEU A 16 23.93 28.10 -10.18
N VAL A 17 25.08 27.66 -9.65
CA VAL A 17 25.24 26.32 -9.07
C VAL A 17 24.34 26.14 -7.86
N GLN A 18 24.26 27.14 -6.97
CA GLN A 18 23.39 27.12 -5.80
C GLN A 18 21.90 27.07 -6.20
N LYS A 19 21.46 27.88 -7.17
CA LYS A 19 20.09 27.84 -7.71
C LYS A 19 19.76 26.48 -8.32
N THR A 20 20.70 25.89 -9.07
CA THR A 20 20.54 24.57 -9.69
C THR A 20 20.46 23.46 -8.63
N LEU A 21 21.31 23.52 -7.60
CA LEU A 21 21.28 22.59 -6.47
C LEU A 21 19.97 22.71 -5.69
N LEU A 22 19.51 23.93 -5.40
CA LEU A 22 18.24 24.17 -4.70
C LEU A 22 17.05 23.69 -5.53
N GLN A 23 17.06 23.86 -6.85
CA GLN A 23 16.02 23.31 -7.73
C GLN A 23 16.01 21.78 -7.73
N LYS A 24 17.17 21.13 -7.86
CA LYS A 24 17.29 19.67 -7.81
C LYS A 24 16.87 19.11 -6.45
N LEU A 25 17.33 19.72 -5.36
CA LEU A 25 16.95 19.36 -4.00
C LEU A 25 15.44 19.56 -3.79
N SER A 26 14.88 20.64 -4.34
CA SER A 26 13.44 20.90 -4.30
C SER A 26 12.64 19.89 -5.09
N ALA A 27 13.14 19.37 -6.21
CA ALA A 27 12.47 18.31 -6.96
C ALA A 27 12.51 16.97 -6.20
N LEU A 28 13.68 16.60 -5.65
CA LEU A 28 13.89 15.35 -4.91
C LEU A 28 13.10 15.27 -3.59
N THR A 29 12.83 16.42 -2.97
CA THR A 29 12.14 16.46 -1.67
C THR A 29 10.62 16.56 -1.77
N ARG A 30 10.02 16.58 -2.97
CA ARG A 30 8.55 16.67 -3.16
C ARG A 30 7.81 15.34 -3.06
N PHE A 31 8.52 14.21 -2.97
CA PHE A 31 7.88 12.89 -2.87
C PHE A 31 7.26 12.69 -1.49
N HIS A 32 5.93 12.58 -1.43
CA HIS A 32 5.18 12.36 -0.20
C HIS A 32 4.81 10.87 -0.03
N ALA A 33 4.28 10.48 1.13
CA ALA A 33 4.05 9.07 1.48
C ALA A 33 3.05 8.36 0.53
N GLY A 34 2.18 9.11 -0.16
CA GLY A 34 1.22 8.56 -1.11
C GLY A 34 1.85 7.88 -2.33
N TYR A 35 3.14 8.08 -2.59
CA TYR A 35 3.89 7.38 -3.63
C TYR A 35 4.14 5.91 -3.29
N PHE A 36 4.16 5.53 -2.01
CA PHE A 36 4.36 4.14 -1.60
C PHE A 36 3.27 3.18 -2.09
N ARG A 37 2.12 3.69 -2.57
CA ARG A 37 1.11 2.87 -3.28
C ARG A 37 1.68 2.10 -4.48
N ILE A 38 2.68 2.67 -5.16
CA ILE A 38 3.39 2.02 -6.26
C ILE A 38 4.09 0.77 -5.72
N SER A 39 4.97 0.96 -4.72
CA SER A 39 5.69 -0.16 -4.10
C SER A 39 4.73 -1.20 -3.55
N LEU A 40 3.67 -0.79 -2.85
CA LEU A 40 2.70 -1.69 -2.23
C LEU A 40 2.03 -2.59 -3.26
N SER A 41 1.64 -2.01 -4.40
CA SER A 41 1.03 -2.74 -5.51
C SER A 41 2.01 -3.73 -6.16
N LEU A 42 3.25 -3.29 -6.43
CA LEU A 42 4.27 -4.15 -7.03
C LEU A 42 4.66 -5.32 -6.10
N CYS A 43 4.77 -5.06 -4.80
CA CYS A 43 5.07 -6.07 -3.78
C CYS A 43 3.94 -7.09 -3.66
N ALA A 44 2.68 -6.65 -3.70
CA ALA A 44 1.52 -7.55 -3.73
C ALA A 44 1.49 -8.39 -5.01
N GLN A 45 1.85 -7.81 -6.17
CA GLN A 45 1.89 -8.53 -7.44
C GLN A 45 2.97 -9.61 -7.43
N ALA A 46 4.15 -9.32 -6.86
CA ALA A 46 5.19 -10.30 -6.68
C ALA A 46 4.73 -11.46 -5.77
N LEU A 47 4.02 -11.15 -4.68
CA LEU A 47 3.46 -12.17 -3.80
C LEU A 47 2.42 -13.04 -4.52
N LEU A 48 1.49 -12.44 -5.27
CA LEU A 48 0.50 -13.18 -6.09
C LEU A 48 1.19 -14.11 -7.09
N TRP A 49 2.25 -13.62 -7.74
CA TRP A 49 3.00 -14.43 -8.70
C TRP A 49 3.66 -15.64 -8.02
N LYS A 50 4.25 -15.45 -6.84
CA LYS A 50 4.85 -16.55 -6.06
C LYS A 50 3.81 -17.56 -5.60
N THR A 51 2.61 -17.14 -5.20
CA THR A 51 1.58 -18.09 -4.77
C THR A 51 1.01 -18.87 -5.94
N LEU A 52 0.78 -18.22 -7.09
CA LEU A 52 0.33 -18.87 -8.32
C LEU A 52 1.37 -19.84 -8.89
N SER A 53 2.67 -19.55 -8.76
CA SER A 53 3.73 -20.46 -9.22
C SER A 53 3.89 -21.71 -8.33
N ALA A 54 3.50 -21.62 -7.06
CA ALA A 54 3.50 -22.73 -6.12
C ALA A 54 2.19 -23.56 -6.15
N ALA A 55 1.16 -23.10 -6.88
CA ALA A 55 -0.15 -23.74 -6.96
C ALA A 55 -0.19 -24.95 -7.91
N ASP A 56 -1.17 -25.84 -7.69
CA ASP A 56 -1.31 -27.10 -8.44
C ASP A 56 -1.36 -26.88 -9.99
N PRO A 57 -0.51 -27.57 -10.78
CA PRO A 57 -0.39 -27.34 -12.24
C PRO A 57 -1.68 -27.56 -13.04
N ARG A 58 -2.64 -28.33 -12.51
CA ARG A 58 -3.87 -28.71 -13.22
C ARG A 58 -4.84 -27.54 -13.40
N ALA A 59 -4.89 -26.61 -12.45
CA ALA A 59 -5.75 -25.43 -12.53
C ALA A 59 -5.13 -24.27 -13.33
N LEU A 60 -3.80 -24.30 -13.49
CA LEU A 60 -3.00 -23.19 -14.00
C LEU A 60 -2.20 -23.53 -15.26
N HIS A 61 -2.47 -24.65 -15.93
CA HIS A 61 -1.69 -25.12 -17.08
C HIS A 61 -1.47 -24.03 -18.15
N PHE A 62 -2.50 -23.21 -18.42
CA PHE A 62 -2.40 -22.08 -19.36
C PHE A 62 -1.52 -20.92 -18.84
N ILE A 63 -1.62 -20.60 -17.55
CA ILE A 63 -0.89 -19.49 -16.93
C ILE A 63 0.58 -19.87 -16.73
N LEU A 64 0.87 -21.06 -16.19
CA LEU A 64 2.24 -21.52 -15.93
C LEU A 64 3.09 -21.64 -17.21
N HIS A 65 2.49 -21.94 -18.36
CA HIS A 65 3.19 -21.97 -19.64
C HIS A 65 3.64 -20.58 -20.13
N LEU A 66 2.97 -19.52 -19.67
CA LEU A 66 3.29 -18.12 -19.96
C LEU A 66 4.25 -17.50 -18.93
N LEU A 67 4.60 -18.23 -17.85
CA LEU A 67 5.36 -17.69 -16.72
C LEU A 67 6.77 -18.32 -16.64
N PRO A 68 7.80 -17.73 -17.29
CA PRO A 68 9.18 -18.08 -17.02
C PRO A 68 9.50 -17.88 -15.54
N ALA A 69 10.20 -18.83 -14.90
CA ALA A 69 10.66 -18.66 -13.52
C ALA A 69 11.45 -17.34 -13.33
N ALA A 70 12.22 -16.93 -14.35
CA ALA A 70 12.94 -15.66 -14.40
C ALA A 70 12.04 -14.41 -14.28
N ALA A 71 10.76 -14.49 -14.71
CA ALA A 71 9.84 -13.36 -14.62
C ALA A 71 9.47 -13.02 -13.17
N PHE A 72 9.44 -14.02 -12.28
CA PHE A 72 9.25 -13.79 -10.85
C PHE A 72 10.41 -12.99 -10.25
N ASP A 73 11.64 -13.43 -10.50
CA ASP A 73 12.84 -12.79 -9.96
C ASP A 73 12.99 -11.35 -10.48
N VAL A 74 12.64 -11.11 -11.75
CA VAL A 74 12.60 -9.77 -12.35
C VAL A 74 11.55 -8.90 -11.67
N LEU A 75 10.32 -9.40 -11.49
CA LEU A 75 9.24 -8.65 -10.84
C LEU A 75 9.58 -8.34 -9.37
N TRP A 76 10.11 -9.31 -8.64
CA TRP A 76 10.53 -9.15 -7.25
C TRP A 76 11.66 -8.11 -7.13
N SER A 77 12.68 -8.20 -8.00
CA SER A 77 13.80 -7.25 -8.02
C SER A 77 13.33 -5.83 -8.39
N PHE A 78 12.39 -5.71 -9.32
CA PHE A 78 11.77 -4.43 -9.68
C PHE A 78 10.97 -3.85 -8.52
N ALA A 79 10.16 -4.67 -7.84
CA ALA A 79 9.41 -4.26 -6.66
C ALA A 79 10.34 -3.80 -5.52
N LEU A 80 11.41 -4.56 -5.23
CA LEU A 80 12.44 -4.18 -4.25
C LEU A 80 13.11 -2.85 -4.63
N SER A 81 13.58 -2.72 -5.87
CA SER A 81 14.22 -1.49 -6.34
C SER A 81 13.27 -0.28 -6.21
N SER A 82 12.00 -0.44 -6.56
CA SER A 82 11.01 0.63 -6.41
C SER A 82 10.81 1.06 -4.96
N LEU A 83 10.76 0.10 -4.03
CA LEU A 83 10.61 0.36 -2.60
C LEU A 83 11.85 1.07 -2.05
N VAL A 84 13.05 0.57 -2.36
CA VAL A 84 14.31 1.17 -1.91
C VAL A 84 14.47 2.60 -2.41
N VAL A 85 14.17 2.86 -3.68
CA VAL A 85 14.24 4.21 -4.26
C VAL A 85 13.24 5.14 -3.58
N LEU A 86 12.00 4.71 -3.36
CA LEU A 86 10.99 5.54 -2.68
C LEU A 86 11.35 5.80 -1.22
N CYS A 87 11.88 4.80 -0.51
CA CYS A 87 12.38 4.96 0.85
C CYS A 87 13.55 5.95 0.90
N ALA A 88 14.50 5.89 -0.05
CA ALA A 88 15.61 6.82 -0.13
C ALA A 88 15.13 8.26 -0.41
N LEU A 89 14.23 8.45 -1.38
CA LEU A 89 13.63 9.76 -1.68
C LEU A 89 12.86 10.33 -0.47
N TYR A 90 12.12 9.48 0.24
CA TYR A 90 11.39 9.88 1.43
C TYR A 90 12.31 10.22 2.61
N ALA A 91 13.39 9.45 2.80
CA ALA A 91 14.42 9.75 3.81
C ALA A 91 15.12 11.09 3.52
N ILE A 92 15.44 11.37 2.26
CA ILE A 92 15.96 12.69 1.82
C ILE A 92 14.96 13.80 2.16
N ARG A 93 13.66 13.59 1.92
CA ARG A 93 12.61 14.55 2.34
C ARG A 93 12.60 14.74 3.85
N CYS A 94 12.66 13.68 4.65
CA CYS A 94 12.68 13.78 6.11
C CYS A 94 13.89 14.57 6.62
N ALA A 95 15.07 14.33 6.03
CA ALA A 95 16.32 15.01 6.40
C ALA A 95 16.34 16.49 5.97
N CYS A 96 15.90 16.80 4.75
CA CYS A 96 15.98 18.15 4.19
C CYS A 96 14.75 19.04 4.46
N ARG A 97 13.57 18.44 4.75
CA ARG A 97 12.28 19.13 4.93
C ARG A 97 11.49 18.54 6.09
N PHE A 98 12.08 18.57 7.28
CA PHE A 98 11.48 17.99 8.47
C PHE A 98 10.12 18.61 8.83
N ASP A 99 9.90 19.90 8.57
CA ASP A 99 8.60 20.54 8.84
C ASP A 99 7.49 20.03 7.91
N CYS A 100 7.80 19.71 6.65
CA CYS A 100 6.85 19.06 5.75
C CYS A 100 6.50 17.65 6.22
N PHE A 101 7.45 16.92 6.78
CA PHE A 101 7.20 15.61 7.40
C PHE A 101 6.29 15.73 8.63
N LYS A 102 6.53 16.73 9.51
CA LYS A 102 5.63 16.99 10.65
C LYS A 102 4.21 17.35 10.19
N ALA A 103 4.09 18.18 9.15
CA ALA A 103 2.80 18.54 8.56
C ALA A 103 2.09 17.30 7.99
N GLU A 104 2.82 16.42 7.30
CA GLU A 104 2.29 15.15 6.78
C GLU A 104 1.84 14.20 7.91
N LEU A 105 2.60 14.11 9.01
CA LEU A 105 2.22 13.38 10.21
C LEU A 105 0.99 13.93 10.94
N GLY A 106 0.71 15.23 10.80
CA GLY A 106 -0.48 15.87 11.35
C GLY A 106 -1.69 15.80 10.43
N HIS A 107 -1.50 15.39 9.18
CA HIS A 107 -2.56 15.37 8.18
C HIS A 107 -3.35 14.06 8.19
N HIS A 108 -4.68 14.15 8.34
CA HIS A 108 -5.61 13.01 8.46
C HIS A 108 -5.60 12.01 7.28
N VAL A 109 -5.12 12.42 6.10
CA VAL A 109 -4.90 11.52 4.94
C VAL A 109 -3.44 11.11 4.82
N GLY A 110 -2.50 12.00 5.13
CA GLY A 110 -1.06 11.80 4.88
C GLY A 110 -0.48 10.72 5.77
N VAL A 111 -0.83 10.76 7.06
CA VAL A 111 -0.37 9.80 8.07
C VAL A 111 -0.71 8.35 7.72
N ASN A 112 -1.86 8.10 7.08
CA ASN A 112 -2.28 6.73 6.74
C ASN A 112 -1.37 6.10 5.67
N TYR A 113 -0.76 6.90 4.79
CA TYR A 113 0.18 6.37 3.80
C TYR A 113 1.56 6.04 4.36
N LEU A 114 1.88 6.45 5.59
CA LEU A 114 3.14 6.08 6.25
C LEU A 114 3.19 4.60 6.65
N PHE A 115 2.05 3.92 6.65
CA PHE A 115 1.96 2.47 6.84
C PHE A 115 2.39 1.69 5.59
N ALA A 116 2.22 2.28 4.40
CA ALA A 116 2.50 1.64 3.13
C ALA A 116 3.96 1.14 2.94
N PRO A 117 5.03 1.89 3.25
CA PRO A 117 6.40 1.39 3.08
C PRO A 117 6.67 0.10 3.88
N TRP A 118 6.16 0.05 5.12
CA TRP A 118 6.33 -1.10 6.01
C TRP A 118 5.50 -2.30 5.54
N ALA A 119 4.25 -2.07 5.12
CA ALA A 119 3.41 -3.10 4.52
C ALA A 119 4.04 -3.66 3.23
N SER A 120 4.57 -2.81 2.34
CA SER A 120 5.30 -3.21 1.13
C SER A 120 6.50 -4.11 1.47
N ALA A 121 7.28 -3.72 2.48
CA ALA A 121 8.46 -4.47 2.92
C ALA A 121 8.08 -5.86 3.45
N LEU A 122 7.00 -5.96 4.23
CA LEU A 122 6.47 -7.24 4.74
C LEU A 122 5.93 -8.15 3.63
N LEU A 123 5.26 -7.59 2.61
CA LEU A 123 4.82 -8.37 1.44
C LEU A 123 6.01 -8.89 0.63
N LEU A 124 7.06 -8.07 0.44
CA LEU A 124 8.31 -8.52 -0.21
C LEU A 124 9.03 -9.60 0.59
N LEU A 125 9.05 -9.47 1.92
CA LEU A 125 9.67 -10.42 2.81
C LEU A 125 9.01 -11.80 2.69
N GLN A 126 7.67 -11.86 2.64
CA GLN A 126 6.94 -13.12 2.41
C GLN A 126 7.29 -13.78 1.07
N CYS A 127 7.51 -12.98 0.04
CA CYS A 127 7.85 -13.49 -1.29
C CYS A 127 9.35 -13.58 -1.59
N ALA A 128 10.25 -13.29 -0.67
CA ALA A 128 11.69 -13.32 -0.95
C ALA A 128 12.18 -14.65 -1.60
N PRO A 129 12.94 -14.59 -2.72
CA PRO A 129 13.50 -15.78 -3.38
C PRO A 129 14.72 -16.34 -2.63
N SER A 130 15.43 -15.48 -1.90
CA SER A 130 16.69 -15.83 -1.25
C SER A 130 16.50 -16.87 -0.12
N PRO A 131 17.25 -17.99 -0.12
CA PRO A 131 17.23 -18.97 0.97
C PRO A 131 17.61 -18.39 2.34
N PHE A 132 18.35 -17.28 2.36
CA PHE A 132 18.75 -16.58 3.58
C PHE A 132 17.57 -15.87 4.27
N LEU A 133 16.51 -15.58 3.53
CA LEU A 133 15.29 -14.91 4.00
C LEU A 133 14.14 -15.89 4.18
N ARG A 134 14.43 -17.16 4.48
CA ARG A 134 13.40 -18.13 4.88
C ARG A 134 12.89 -17.81 6.29
N PRO A 135 11.62 -18.12 6.60
CA PRO A 135 11.03 -17.83 7.91
C PRO A 135 11.79 -18.43 9.11
N GLU A 136 12.47 -19.56 8.89
CA GLU A 136 13.28 -20.26 9.92
C GLU A 136 14.60 -19.52 10.27
N ARG A 137 14.99 -18.51 9.48
CA ARG A 137 16.29 -17.86 9.61
C ARG A 137 16.18 -16.60 10.48
N PRO A 138 17.20 -16.31 11.32
CA PRO A 138 17.17 -15.13 12.19
C PRO A 138 17.08 -13.82 11.41
N ALA A 139 17.63 -13.76 10.19
CA ALA A 139 17.52 -12.60 9.32
C ALA A 139 16.06 -12.24 8.98
N TYR A 140 15.18 -13.24 8.81
CA TYR A 140 13.76 -13.01 8.58
C TYR A 140 13.11 -12.35 9.81
N HIS A 141 13.36 -12.87 11.01
CA HIS A 141 12.82 -12.32 12.25
C HIS A 141 13.28 -10.89 12.51
N VAL A 142 14.55 -10.59 12.28
CA VAL A 142 15.11 -9.24 12.46
C VAL A 142 14.43 -8.26 11.50
N LEU A 143 14.30 -8.62 10.22
CA LEU A 143 13.62 -7.79 9.23
C LEU A 143 12.13 -7.64 9.53
N TRP A 144 11.47 -8.72 9.96
CA TRP A 144 10.06 -8.68 10.35
C TRP A 144 9.85 -7.68 11.48
N TRP A 145 10.63 -7.74 12.56
CA TRP A 145 10.55 -6.78 13.66
C TRP A 145 10.88 -5.35 13.21
N ALA A 146 11.90 -5.18 12.37
CA ALA A 146 12.27 -3.88 11.82
C ALA A 146 11.11 -3.22 11.04
N PHE A 147 10.25 -4.02 10.39
CA PHE A 147 9.10 -3.51 9.64
C PHE A 147 7.82 -3.45 10.48
N ALA A 148 7.64 -4.34 11.46
CA ALA A 148 6.46 -4.41 12.31
C ALA A 148 6.43 -3.32 13.40
N VAL A 149 7.58 -3.00 14.00
CA VAL A 149 7.65 -1.97 15.07
C VAL A 149 7.14 -0.61 14.59
N PRO A 150 7.54 -0.09 13.41
CA PRO A 150 6.98 1.16 12.90
C PRO A 150 5.46 1.14 12.71
N ILE A 151 4.89 0.01 12.30
CA ILE A 151 3.43 -0.16 12.16
C ILE A 151 2.77 0.01 13.53
N LEU A 152 3.25 -0.69 14.56
CA LEU A 152 2.74 -0.59 15.92
C LEU A 152 2.87 0.83 16.50
N VAL A 153 4.00 1.50 16.26
CA VAL A 153 4.20 2.89 16.70
C VAL A 153 3.21 3.83 16.03
N LEU A 154 2.96 3.65 14.73
CA LEU A 154 1.97 4.42 13.99
C LEU A 154 0.54 4.09 14.46
N ASP A 155 0.24 2.83 14.78
CA ASP A 155 -1.04 2.44 15.36
C ASP A 155 -1.25 3.13 16.71
N VAL A 156 -0.32 3.00 17.66
CA VAL A 156 -0.44 3.69 18.96
C VAL A 156 -0.63 5.19 18.78
N LYS A 157 0.06 5.81 17.82
CA LYS A 157 -0.11 7.23 17.51
C LYS A 157 -1.50 7.55 16.95
N VAL A 158 -1.93 6.88 15.89
CA VAL A 158 -3.19 7.21 15.19
C VAL A 158 -4.39 6.90 16.08
N TYR A 159 -4.38 5.76 16.75
CA TYR A 159 -5.49 5.31 17.59
C TYR A 159 -5.50 6.09 18.90
N GLY A 160 -4.33 6.32 19.50
CA GLY A 160 -4.21 7.19 20.69
C GLY A 160 -4.77 8.59 20.42
N GLN A 161 -4.59 9.15 19.22
CA GLN A 161 -5.19 10.43 18.84
C GLN A 161 -6.71 10.40 18.80
N TRP A 162 -7.31 9.30 18.34
CA TRP A 162 -8.78 9.17 18.31
C TRP A 162 -9.38 9.11 19.70
N PHE A 163 -8.67 8.53 20.67
CA PHE A 163 -9.12 8.48 22.07
C PHE A 163 -8.89 9.79 22.83
N THR A 164 -7.80 10.51 22.56
CA THR A 164 -7.33 11.59 23.48
C THR A 164 -7.52 13.02 22.98
N LYS A 165 -7.59 13.26 21.66
CA LYS A 165 -7.48 14.63 21.11
C LYS A 165 -8.81 15.37 20.86
N GLY A 166 -9.92 14.89 21.41
CA GLY A 166 -11.22 15.58 21.37
C GLY A 166 -11.90 15.65 19.98
N ARG A 167 -13.06 16.33 19.89
CA ARG A 167 -13.99 16.30 18.74
C ARG A 167 -13.36 16.57 17.36
N LYS A 168 -12.31 17.40 17.28
CA LYS A 168 -11.64 17.76 16.01
C LYS A 168 -10.81 16.61 15.41
N TYR A 169 -10.40 15.65 16.24
CA TYR A 169 -9.61 14.48 15.84
C TYR A 169 -10.35 13.16 16.10
N CYS A 170 -11.63 13.21 16.50
CA CYS A 170 -12.46 12.03 16.62
C CYS A 170 -12.57 11.32 15.27
N LEU A 171 -12.59 9.99 15.31
CA LEU A 171 -12.62 9.13 14.13
C LEU A 171 -13.76 9.51 13.16
N SER A 172 -14.94 9.84 13.68
CA SER A 172 -16.09 10.27 12.87
C SER A 172 -15.82 11.52 12.02
N ALA A 173 -14.94 12.42 12.46
CA ALA A 173 -14.58 13.64 11.72
C ALA A 173 -13.44 13.40 10.71
N VAL A 174 -12.50 12.50 11.00
CA VAL A 174 -11.25 12.34 10.23
C VAL A 174 -11.18 11.07 9.38
N ALA A 175 -12.05 10.07 9.62
CA ALA A 175 -12.06 8.80 8.91
C ALA A 175 -12.28 8.99 7.41
N ASN A 176 -11.38 8.41 6.62
CA ASN A 176 -11.45 8.44 5.17
C ASN A 176 -10.98 7.10 4.62
N PRO A 177 -11.21 6.78 3.33
CA PRO A 177 -10.87 5.46 2.79
C PRO A 177 -9.39 5.08 2.94
N THR A 178 -8.47 6.05 3.02
CA THR A 178 -7.04 5.76 3.24
C THR A 178 -6.76 5.20 4.64
N SER A 179 -7.64 5.42 5.62
CA SER A 179 -7.51 4.87 6.98
C SER A 179 -7.46 3.33 6.98
N GLN A 180 -8.00 2.68 5.94
CA GLN A 180 -7.88 1.22 5.74
C GLN A 180 -6.42 0.75 5.54
N MET A 181 -5.47 1.64 5.24
CA MET A 181 -4.05 1.29 5.12
C MET A 181 -3.46 0.77 6.43
N THR A 182 -3.97 1.24 7.56
CA THR A 182 -3.59 0.76 8.90
C THR A 182 -3.96 -0.71 9.10
N VAL A 183 -5.18 -1.09 8.68
CA VAL A 183 -5.68 -2.47 8.68
C VAL A 183 -4.79 -3.32 7.78
N ILE A 184 -4.56 -2.88 6.54
CA ILE A 184 -3.74 -3.59 5.56
C ILE A 184 -2.33 -3.86 6.10
N ALA A 185 -1.71 -2.88 6.76
CA ALA A 185 -0.36 -3.05 7.31
C ALA A 185 -0.33 -4.04 8.48
N ASN A 186 -1.31 -4.00 9.37
CA ASN A 186 -1.46 -4.99 10.44
C ASN A 186 -1.68 -6.41 9.88
N MET A 187 -2.52 -6.56 8.85
CA MET A 187 -2.74 -7.85 8.17
C MET A 187 -1.48 -8.36 7.47
N ALA A 188 -0.69 -7.48 6.85
CA ALA A 188 0.59 -7.85 6.23
C ALA A 188 1.62 -8.31 7.28
N ALA A 189 1.67 -7.64 8.44
CA ALA A 189 2.52 -8.04 9.56
C ALA A 189 2.10 -9.40 10.14
N ALA A 190 0.80 -9.59 10.33
CA ALA A 190 0.22 -10.84 10.81
C ALA A 190 0.53 -12.02 9.86
N ALA A 191 0.29 -11.84 8.55
CA ALA A 191 0.57 -12.86 7.54
C ALA A 191 2.06 -13.24 7.51
N ALA A 192 2.96 -12.27 7.60
CA ALA A 192 4.40 -12.52 7.64
C ALA A 192 4.83 -13.23 8.94
N ALA A 193 4.26 -12.86 10.09
CA ALA A 193 4.55 -13.54 11.37
C ALA A 193 4.05 -14.97 11.40
N ALA A 194 2.90 -15.24 10.76
CA ALA A 194 2.29 -16.58 10.72
C ALA A 194 3.17 -17.63 10.00
N ALA A 195 4.10 -17.19 9.15
CA ALA A 195 5.08 -18.06 8.50
C ALA A 195 6.22 -18.51 9.44
N THR A 196 6.30 -17.93 10.64
CA THR A 196 7.34 -18.21 11.65
C THR A 196 6.74 -18.91 12.89
N ASP A 197 7.55 -19.13 13.92
CA ASP A 197 7.10 -19.61 15.23
C ASP A 197 6.32 -18.55 16.05
N LEU A 198 6.21 -17.31 15.55
CA LEU A 198 5.56 -16.18 16.22
C LEU A 198 4.02 -16.14 16.06
N LYS A 199 3.34 -17.28 16.24
CA LYS A 199 1.88 -17.38 16.04
C LYS A 199 1.07 -16.44 16.93
N GLU A 200 1.44 -16.29 18.20
CA GLU A 200 0.77 -15.37 19.13
C GLU A 200 0.88 -13.91 18.67
N ILE A 201 2.05 -13.54 18.12
CA ILE A 201 2.27 -12.20 17.59
C ILE A 201 1.46 -11.99 16.32
N ALA A 202 1.38 -13.01 15.45
CA ALA A 202 0.53 -12.98 14.27
C ALA A 202 -0.94 -12.76 14.63
N THR A 203 -1.45 -13.51 15.62
CA THR A 203 -2.81 -13.35 16.15
C THR A 203 -3.02 -11.97 16.74
N CYS A 204 -2.06 -11.45 17.52
CA CYS A 204 -2.15 -10.12 18.12
C CYS A 204 -2.27 -9.01 17.05
N MET A 205 -1.39 -9.03 16.04
CA MET A 205 -1.43 -8.08 14.91
C MET A 205 -2.75 -8.19 14.14
N PHE A 206 -3.22 -9.41 13.91
CA PHE A 206 -4.51 -9.66 13.25
C PHE A 206 -5.68 -9.09 14.05
N THR A 207 -5.72 -9.30 15.37
CA THR A 207 -6.78 -8.79 16.25
C THR A 207 -6.83 -7.26 16.22
N VAL A 208 -5.68 -6.58 16.32
CA VAL A 208 -5.61 -5.11 16.25
C VAL A 208 -6.18 -4.61 14.91
N GLY A 209 -5.71 -5.19 13.81
CA GLY A 209 -6.18 -4.81 12.48
C GLY A 209 -7.66 -5.12 12.25
N LEU A 210 -8.18 -6.25 12.73
CA LEU A 210 -9.57 -6.66 12.55
C LEU A 210 -10.53 -5.79 13.37
N ALA A 211 -10.18 -5.51 14.63
CA ALA A 211 -10.95 -4.59 15.47
C ALA A 211 -11.08 -3.22 14.79
N HIS A 212 -9.96 -2.74 14.24
CA HIS A 212 -9.95 -1.48 13.51
C HIS A 212 -10.78 -1.52 12.21
N TYR A 213 -10.68 -2.61 11.46
CA TYR A 213 -11.47 -2.80 10.26
C TYR A 213 -12.96 -2.64 10.55
N LEU A 214 -13.49 -3.28 11.60
CA LEU A 214 -14.91 -3.21 11.94
C LEU A 214 -15.35 -1.78 12.27
N VAL A 215 -14.55 -1.05 13.07
CA VAL A 215 -14.86 0.34 13.44
C VAL A 215 -14.83 1.25 12.21
N LEU A 216 -13.81 1.12 11.35
CA LEU A 216 -13.71 1.89 10.10
C LEU A 216 -14.82 1.54 9.13
N PHE A 217 -15.17 0.27 9.00
CA PHE A 217 -16.20 -0.20 8.10
C PHE A 217 -17.52 0.49 8.42
N VAL A 218 -17.97 0.43 9.67
CA VAL A 218 -19.20 1.10 10.11
C VAL A 218 -19.09 2.62 9.95
N THR A 219 -18.01 3.24 10.42
CA THR A 219 -17.84 4.70 10.39
C THR A 219 -17.85 5.24 8.96
N LEU A 220 -17.12 4.60 8.06
CA LEU A 220 -17.03 5.03 6.67
C LEU A 220 -18.35 4.81 5.93
N TYR A 221 -19.05 3.70 6.17
CA TYR A 221 -20.38 3.46 5.59
C TYR A 221 -21.39 4.53 6.01
N GLN A 222 -21.42 4.90 7.30
CA GLN A 222 -22.29 5.96 7.80
C GLN A 222 -21.92 7.33 7.21
N ARG A 223 -20.63 7.63 7.09
CA ARG A 223 -20.15 8.89 6.52
C ARG A 223 -20.45 9.01 5.02
N LEU A 224 -20.42 7.91 4.27
CA LEU A 224 -20.73 7.88 2.84
C LEU A 224 -22.20 8.15 2.55
N ALA A 225 -23.11 7.72 3.43
CA ALA A 225 -24.54 7.96 3.29
C ALA A 225 -24.94 9.42 3.62
N GLY A 226 -24.15 10.12 4.45
CA GLY A 226 -24.52 11.41 5.04
C GLY A 226 -23.98 12.66 4.36
N SER A 227 -23.14 12.58 3.32
CA SER A 227 -22.57 13.80 2.71
C SER A 227 -22.52 13.75 1.18
N GLU A 228 -23.49 14.40 0.52
CA GLU A 228 -23.48 14.62 -0.93
C GLU A 228 -22.31 15.51 -1.42
N SER A 229 -21.62 16.21 -0.52
CA SER A 229 -20.66 17.27 -0.87
C SER A 229 -19.17 16.99 -0.58
N LEU A 230 -18.81 15.86 0.05
CA LEU A 230 -17.55 15.77 0.82
C LEU A 230 -16.45 14.86 0.23
N LEU A 231 -16.65 14.24 -0.93
CA LEU A 231 -15.59 13.48 -1.59
C LEU A 231 -15.14 14.13 -2.90
N PRO A 232 -14.02 14.89 -2.87
CA PRO A 232 -13.35 15.37 -4.07
C PRO A 232 -13.14 14.21 -5.05
N ALA A 233 -13.26 14.49 -6.35
CA ALA A 233 -13.09 13.49 -7.40
C ALA A 233 -11.79 12.66 -7.31
N LEU A 234 -10.78 13.22 -6.63
CA LEU A 234 -9.46 12.66 -6.36
C LEU A 234 -9.42 11.45 -5.38
N LEU A 235 -10.41 11.28 -4.50
CA LEU A 235 -10.42 10.16 -3.53
C LEU A 235 -11.18 8.92 -4.02
N ARG A 236 -11.76 8.99 -5.23
CA ARG A 236 -12.54 7.89 -5.83
C ARG A 236 -11.76 6.59 -6.03
N PRO A 237 -10.48 6.59 -6.43
CA PRO A 237 -9.69 5.36 -6.54
C PRO A 237 -9.44 4.65 -5.21
N VAL A 238 -9.46 5.41 -4.11
CA VAL A 238 -9.14 4.91 -2.76
C VAL A 238 -10.30 4.09 -2.18
N PHE A 239 -11.51 4.18 -2.75
CA PHE A 239 -12.63 3.31 -2.38
C PHE A 239 -12.34 1.82 -2.57
N PHE A 240 -11.40 1.48 -3.43
CA PHE A 240 -11.01 0.10 -3.64
C PHE A 240 -10.34 -0.50 -2.39
N LEU A 241 -9.84 0.35 -1.47
CA LEU A 241 -9.35 -0.10 -0.16
C LEU A 241 -10.45 -0.75 0.72
N PHE A 242 -11.74 -0.47 0.47
CA PHE A 242 -12.84 -1.09 1.25
C PHE A 242 -12.90 -2.60 1.09
N PHE A 243 -12.61 -3.12 -0.09
CA PHE A 243 -12.52 -4.57 -0.28
C PHE A 243 -11.08 -5.09 -0.09
N ALA A 244 -10.05 -4.24 -0.25
CA ALA A 244 -8.68 -4.64 0.05
C ALA A 244 -8.48 -5.06 1.52
N ALA A 245 -9.12 -4.36 2.47
CA ALA A 245 -9.02 -4.68 3.89
C ALA A 245 -9.57 -6.09 4.25
N PRO A 246 -10.81 -6.47 3.89
CA PRO A 246 -11.27 -7.84 4.13
C PRO A 246 -10.53 -8.89 3.30
N ALA A 247 -10.04 -8.57 2.09
CA ALA A 247 -9.19 -9.50 1.33
C ALA A 247 -7.84 -9.76 2.03
N THR A 248 -7.15 -8.71 2.47
CA THR A 248 -5.88 -8.85 3.24
C THR A 248 -6.11 -9.60 4.54
N ALA A 249 -7.22 -9.35 5.24
CA ALA A 249 -7.58 -10.09 6.44
C ALA A 249 -7.85 -11.57 6.15
N SER A 250 -8.54 -11.91 5.06
CA SER A 250 -8.77 -13.30 4.65
C SER A 250 -7.44 -14.04 4.41
N VAL A 251 -6.50 -13.42 3.68
CA VAL A 251 -5.18 -13.99 3.43
C VAL A 251 -4.36 -14.15 4.72
N ALA A 252 -4.39 -13.14 5.59
CA ALA A 252 -3.68 -13.18 6.87
C ALA A 252 -4.24 -14.26 7.81
N TRP A 253 -5.56 -14.39 7.92
CA TRP A 253 -6.19 -15.42 8.73
C TRP A 253 -5.88 -16.82 8.20
N ALA A 254 -5.93 -17.02 6.88
CA ALA A 254 -5.55 -18.29 6.27
C ALA A 254 -4.09 -18.66 6.59
N ALA A 255 -3.17 -17.68 6.65
CA ALA A 255 -1.80 -17.92 7.06
C ALA A 255 -1.69 -18.33 8.54
N ILE A 256 -2.46 -17.69 9.43
CA ILE A 256 -2.48 -18.00 10.87
C ILE A 256 -3.05 -19.40 11.13
N SER A 257 -4.21 -19.72 10.54
CA SER A 257 -4.89 -21.00 10.71
C SER A 257 -4.12 -22.18 10.11
N GLY A 258 -3.37 -21.94 9.03
CA GLY A 258 -2.64 -22.99 8.31
C GLY A 258 -1.29 -23.42 8.90
N GLY A 259 -0.76 -22.70 9.89
CA GLY A 259 0.57 -22.98 10.46
C GLY A 259 0.66 -24.18 11.40
N GLY A 260 -0.44 -24.88 11.70
CA GLY A 260 -0.47 -26.08 12.55
C GLY A 260 -0.55 -27.35 11.70
N GLY A 261 0.51 -28.16 11.70
CA GLY A 261 0.58 -29.40 10.92
C GLY A 261 -0.70 -30.26 11.01
N SER A 262 -1.16 -30.73 9.85
CA SER A 262 -2.41 -31.46 9.59
C SER A 262 -3.62 -30.60 9.18
N GLY A 263 -3.63 -30.18 7.90
CA GLY A 263 -4.88 -29.96 7.16
C GLY A 263 -5.67 -28.67 7.44
N GLY A 264 -5.08 -27.64 8.05
CA GLY A 264 -5.74 -26.36 8.33
C GLY A 264 -5.81 -25.44 7.12
N GLY A 265 -6.58 -25.84 6.11
CA GLY A 265 -6.85 -25.07 4.90
C GLY A 265 -7.64 -23.78 5.14
N PHE A 266 -7.96 -23.08 4.06
CA PHE A 266 -8.70 -21.81 4.06
C PHE A 266 -10.07 -21.97 4.76
N ASP A 267 -10.10 -21.72 6.07
CA ASP A 267 -11.20 -22.07 6.97
C ASP A 267 -12.45 -21.18 6.78
N THR A 268 -13.50 -21.43 7.56
CA THR A 268 -14.77 -20.69 7.46
C THR A 268 -14.59 -19.19 7.70
N ALA A 269 -13.71 -18.78 8.61
CA ALA A 269 -13.47 -17.36 8.89
C ALA A 269 -12.73 -16.68 7.72
N ALA A 270 -11.73 -17.34 7.12
CA ALA A 270 -11.09 -16.87 5.89
C ALA A 270 -12.11 -16.75 4.74
N LYS A 271 -13.01 -17.73 4.60
CA LYS A 271 -14.11 -17.70 3.60
C LYS A 271 -15.08 -16.55 3.81
N MET A 272 -15.50 -16.28 5.05
CA MET A 272 -16.38 -15.16 5.37
C MET A 272 -15.77 -13.81 4.95
N LEU A 273 -14.49 -13.60 5.28
CA LEU A 273 -13.76 -12.38 4.91
C LEU A 273 -13.57 -12.27 3.38
N PHE A 274 -13.27 -13.38 2.70
CA PHE A 274 -13.18 -13.40 1.24
C PHE A 274 -14.49 -13.09 0.55
N PHE A 275 -15.59 -13.71 0.96
CA PHE A 275 -16.91 -13.44 0.37
C PHE A 275 -17.37 -12.00 0.65
N LEU A 276 -17.09 -11.46 1.84
CA LEU A 276 -17.33 -10.04 2.13
C LEU A 276 -16.55 -9.15 1.16
N SER A 277 -15.25 -9.42 0.98
CA SER A 277 -14.43 -8.69 0.02
C SER A 277 -14.95 -8.80 -1.41
N PHE A 278 -15.28 -10.01 -1.85
CA PHE A 278 -15.76 -10.27 -3.21
C PHE A 278 -17.10 -9.58 -3.47
N PHE A 279 -18.01 -9.60 -2.49
CA PHE A 279 -19.27 -8.87 -2.55
C PHE A 279 -19.03 -7.35 -2.69
N LEU A 280 -18.16 -6.77 -1.87
CA LEU A 280 -17.82 -5.35 -1.95
C LEU A 280 -17.20 -4.99 -3.31
N PHE A 281 -16.32 -5.84 -3.83
CA PHE A 281 -15.75 -5.68 -5.16
C PHE A 281 -16.84 -5.66 -6.24
N LEU A 282 -17.78 -6.61 -6.23
CA LEU A 282 -18.91 -6.63 -7.17
C LEU A 282 -19.76 -5.36 -7.05
N CYS A 283 -20.09 -4.91 -5.83
CA CYS A 283 -20.83 -3.66 -5.62
C CYS A 283 -20.15 -2.44 -6.25
N LEU A 284 -18.82 -2.36 -6.19
CA LEU A 284 -18.05 -1.26 -6.76
C LEU A 284 -17.97 -1.37 -8.30
N VAL A 285 -17.70 -2.57 -8.83
CA VAL A 285 -17.56 -2.80 -10.29
C VAL A 285 -18.89 -2.61 -11.02
N SER A 286 -20.02 -2.97 -10.41
CA SER A 286 -21.36 -2.74 -10.98
C SER A 286 -21.75 -1.27 -11.11
N ARG A 287 -20.94 -0.31 -10.64
CA ARG A 287 -21.20 1.14 -10.73
C ARG A 287 -20.17 1.84 -11.64
N PRO A 288 -20.17 1.57 -12.95
CA PRO A 288 -19.14 2.06 -13.89
C PRO A 288 -19.10 3.59 -14.02
N ALA A 289 -20.20 4.30 -13.69
CA ALA A 289 -20.24 5.76 -13.69
C ALA A 289 -19.26 6.40 -12.68
N LEU A 290 -18.99 5.72 -11.55
CA LEU A 290 -17.98 6.15 -10.58
C LEU A 290 -16.56 6.01 -11.15
N PHE A 291 -16.33 4.92 -11.89
CA PHE A 291 -15.07 4.61 -12.55
C PHE A 291 -14.78 5.60 -13.69
N TRP A 292 -15.73 5.82 -14.59
CA TRP A 292 -15.56 6.67 -15.77
C TRP A 292 -15.18 8.12 -15.43
N ARG A 293 -15.84 8.72 -14.43
CA ARG A 293 -15.53 10.08 -13.98
C ARG A 293 -14.19 10.18 -13.26
N SER A 294 -13.73 9.11 -12.61
CA SER A 294 -12.44 9.06 -11.91
C SER A 294 -11.26 8.82 -12.86
N MET A 295 -11.49 8.13 -14.00
CA MET A 295 -10.47 7.83 -15.02
C MET A 295 -10.17 9.02 -15.95
N ARG A 296 -10.87 10.16 -15.80
CA ARG A 296 -10.74 11.31 -16.70
C ARG A 296 -9.51 12.19 -16.44
N THR A 297 -8.87 12.05 -15.28
CA THR A 297 -7.58 12.70 -14.97
C THR A 297 -6.61 11.64 -14.49
N PHE A 298 -5.59 11.34 -15.30
CA PHE A 298 -4.54 10.43 -14.88
C PHE A 298 -3.75 11.09 -13.73
N SER A 299 -3.59 10.38 -12.62
CA SER A 299 -2.78 10.82 -11.50
C SER A 299 -2.20 9.59 -10.79
N LEU A 300 -1.23 9.82 -9.91
CA LEU A 300 -0.69 8.82 -8.97
C LEU A 300 -1.79 7.99 -8.26
N ALA A 301 -3.03 8.49 -8.21
CA ALA A 301 -4.17 7.78 -7.64
C ALA A 301 -4.54 6.47 -8.35
N TRP A 302 -4.13 6.22 -9.59
CA TRP A 302 -4.46 4.97 -10.30
C TRP A 302 -3.73 3.75 -9.73
N TRP A 303 -2.56 3.95 -9.13
CA TRP A 303 -1.88 2.90 -8.37
C TRP A 303 -2.69 2.43 -7.15
N ALA A 304 -3.72 3.17 -6.72
CA ALA A 304 -4.64 2.70 -5.68
C ALA A 304 -5.56 1.55 -6.14
N TYR A 305 -5.68 1.29 -7.45
CA TYR A 305 -6.51 0.19 -7.97
C TYR A 305 -5.78 -1.16 -8.00
N SER A 306 -4.47 -1.14 -8.27
CA SER A 306 -3.69 -2.36 -8.49
C SER A 306 -3.59 -3.20 -7.21
N PHE A 307 -3.21 -2.60 -6.08
CA PHE A 307 -3.09 -3.32 -4.82
C PHE A 307 -4.39 -4.05 -4.39
N PRO A 308 -5.56 -3.40 -4.29
CA PRO A 308 -6.81 -4.07 -3.93
C PRO A 308 -7.17 -5.26 -4.83
N LEU A 309 -7.05 -5.08 -6.15
CA LEU A 309 -7.33 -6.16 -7.12
C LEU A 309 -6.40 -7.35 -6.91
N THR A 310 -5.12 -7.07 -6.66
CA THR A 310 -4.09 -8.10 -6.49
C THR A 310 -4.29 -8.89 -5.20
N VAL A 311 -4.67 -8.24 -4.11
CA VAL A 311 -4.96 -8.98 -2.86
C VAL A 311 -6.28 -9.74 -2.93
N LEU A 312 -7.28 -9.24 -3.65
CA LEU A 312 -8.49 -10.01 -3.91
C LEU A 312 -8.18 -11.27 -4.75
N ALA A 313 -7.28 -11.16 -5.74
CA ALA A 313 -6.80 -12.31 -6.50
C ALA A 313 -6.00 -13.30 -5.62
N LEU A 314 -5.17 -12.81 -4.70
CA LEU A 314 -4.49 -13.65 -3.70
C LEU A 314 -5.49 -14.44 -2.83
N ALA A 315 -6.52 -13.78 -2.33
CA ALA A 315 -7.56 -14.45 -1.54
C ALA A 315 -8.35 -15.48 -2.37
N ALA A 316 -8.63 -15.16 -3.65
CA ALA A 316 -9.29 -16.08 -4.58
C ALA A 316 -8.42 -17.30 -4.91
N GLU A 317 -7.10 -17.15 -5.00
CA GLU A 317 -6.16 -18.26 -5.16
C GLU A 317 -6.24 -19.22 -3.97
N LYS A 318 -6.13 -18.70 -2.74
CA LYS A 318 -6.27 -19.53 -1.53
C LYS A 318 -7.62 -20.23 -1.45
N TYR A 319 -8.71 -19.54 -1.80
CA TYR A 319 -10.04 -20.14 -1.88
C TYR A 319 -10.15 -21.24 -2.93
N ALA A 320 -9.55 -21.05 -4.11
CA ALA A 320 -9.55 -22.02 -5.19
C ALA A 320 -8.78 -23.30 -4.83
N GLN A 321 -7.62 -23.16 -4.17
CA GLN A 321 -6.84 -24.30 -3.68
C GLN A 321 -7.59 -25.13 -2.63
N GLU A 322 -8.43 -24.49 -1.82
CA GLU A 322 -9.23 -25.15 -0.79
C GLU A 322 -10.43 -25.92 -1.37
N VAL A 323 -11.26 -25.23 -2.17
CA VAL A 323 -12.54 -25.79 -2.65
C VAL A 323 -12.35 -26.72 -3.86
N LYS A 324 -11.28 -26.52 -4.65
CA LYS A 324 -10.94 -27.34 -5.83
C LYS A 324 -12.10 -27.50 -6.84
N GLY A 325 -12.92 -26.46 -6.98
CA GLY A 325 -14.07 -26.44 -7.89
C GLY A 325 -13.83 -25.60 -9.15
N GLY A 326 -14.63 -25.85 -10.20
CA GLY A 326 -14.53 -25.09 -11.46
C GLY A 326 -14.81 -23.60 -11.31
N VAL A 327 -15.82 -23.21 -10.53
CA VAL A 327 -16.17 -21.80 -10.27
C VAL A 327 -15.08 -21.06 -9.47
N PRO A 328 -14.58 -21.58 -8.32
CA PRO A 328 -13.44 -20.99 -7.62
C PRO A 328 -12.22 -20.78 -8.52
N ASN A 329 -11.87 -21.77 -9.34
CA ASN A 329 -10.74 -21.67 -10.28
C ASN A 329 -10.97 -20.58 -11.32
N ALA A 330 -12.17 -20.49 -11.89
CA ALA A 330 -12.51 -19.43 -12.85
C ALA A 330 -12.39 -18.03 -12.22
N ILE A 331 -12.90 -17.85 -11.00
CA ILE A 331 -12.79 -16.58 -10.26
C ILE A 331 -11.31 -16.21 -10.02
N MET A 332 -10.51 -17.15 -9.55
CA MET A 332 -9.06 -16.96 -9.34
C MET A 332 -8.36 -16.54 -10.63
N VAL A 333 -8.59 -17.25 -11.74
CA VAL A 333 -7.96 -16.97 -13.04
C VAL A 333 -8.34 -15.59 -13.54
N VAL A 334 -9.63 -15.26 -13.54
CA VAL A 334 -10.13 -13.95 -14.01
C VAL A 334 -9.54 -12.81 -13.18
N LEU A 335 -9.58 -12.92 -11.85
CA LEU A 335 -9.04 -11.87 -10.97
C LEU A 335 -7.52 -11.71 -11.12
N SER A 336 -6.79 -12.82 -11.26
CA SER A 336 -5.33 -12.80 -11.44
C SER A 336 -4.93 -12.17 -12.78
N LEU A 337 -5.64 -12.51 -13.86
CA LEU A 337 -5.44 -11.91 -15.18
C LEU A 337 -5.75 -10.41 -15.17
N VAL A 338 -6.87 -10.00 -14.56
CA VAL A 338 -7.23 -8.57 -14.45
C VAL A 338 -6.19 -7.82 -13.62
N SER A 339 -5.75 -8.36 -12.48
CA SER A 339 -4.70 -7.78 -11.65
C SER A 339 -3.39 -7.61 -12.44
N ALA A 340 -2.94 -8.65 -13.14
CA ALA A 340 -1.72 -8.60 -13.95
C ALA A 340 -1.83 -7.56 -15.08
N LEU A 341 -2.94 -7.54 -15.82
CA LEU A 341 -3.19 -6.58 -16.90
C LEU A 341 -3.17 -5.13 -16.40
N VAL A 342 -3.85 -4.86 -15.26
CA VAL A 342 -3.85 -3.52 -14.65
C VAL A 342 -2.44 -3.12 -14.22
N THR A 343 -1.69 -4.01 -13.60
CA THR A 343 -0.32 -3.73 -13.16
C THR A 343 0.61 -3.46 -14.35
N VAL A 344 0.55 -4.28 -15.41
CA VAL A 344 1.33 -4.06 -16.64
C VAL A 344 0.94 -2.75 -17.32
N ALA A 345 -0.35 -2.45 -17.44
CA ALA A 345 -0.82 -1.20 -18.03
C ALA A 345 -0.31 0.02 -17.24
N LEU A 346 -0.32 -0.03 -15.90
CA LEU A 346 0.21 1.04 -15.06
C LEU A 346 1.73 1.19 -15.18
N ILE A 347 2.48 0.10 -15.27
CA ILE A 347 3.94 0.13 -15.49
C ILE A 347 4.24 0.78 -16.84
N LEU A 348 3.64 0.28 -17.93
CA LEU A 348 3.84 0.80 -19.28
C LEU A 348 3.48 2.28 -19.36
N PHE A 349 2.31 2.64 -18.85
CA PHE A 349 1.85 4.02 -18.90
C PHE A 349 2.77 4.95 -18.08
N SER A 350 3.21 4.50 -16.90
CA SER A 350 4.17 5.25 -16.07
C SER A 350 5.54 5.39 -16.74
N ALA A 351 5.98 4.38 -17.49
CA ALA A 351 7.23 4.41 -18.25
C ALA A 351 7.16 5.35 -19.46
N PHE A 352 6.04 5.36 -20.20
CA PHE A 352 5.84 6.26 -21.34
C PHE A 352 5.59 7.73 -20.92
N ASN A 353 5.11 7.96 -19.69
CA ASN A 353 4.77 9.29 -19.20
C ASN A 353 5.38 9.57 -17.81
N PRO A 354 6.72 9.64 -17.69
CA PRO A 354 7.39 9.84 -16.40
C PRO A 354 7.00 11.17 -15.73
N ALA A 355 6.63 12.18 -16.53
CA ALA A 355 6.13 13.46 -16.05
C ALA A 355 4.91 13.34 -15.11
N LEU A 356 4.09 12.28 -15.26
CA LEU A 356 2.91 12.04 -14.42
C LEU A 356 3.28 11.45 -13.04
N LEU A 357 4.45 10.85 -12.92
CA LEU A 357 5.01 10.43 -11.63
C LEU A 357 5.75 11.58 -10.94
N LEU A 358 6.25 12.56 -11.70
CA LEU A 358 7.00 13.66 -11.11
C LEU A 358 6.08 14.58 -10.27
N PRO A 359 6.48 14.92 -9.03
CA PRO A 359 5.66 15.78 -8.19
C PRO A 359 5.53 17.21 -8.78
N HIS A 360 4.36 17.54 -9.30
CA HIS A 360 4.08 18.90 -9.78
C HIS A 360 3.89 19.90 -8.63
N ARG A 361 3.25 19.50 -7.54
CA ARG A 361 3.10 20.28 -6.30
C ARG A 361 3.13 19.36 -5.08
N ASP A 362 3.83 19.79 -4.03
CA ASP A 362 3.83 19.11 -2.73
C ASP A 362 2.68 19.68 -1.88
N PRO A 363 1.66 18.88 -1.52
CA PRO A 363 0.49 19.35 -0.80
C PRO A 363 0.80 19.78 0.64
N PHE A 364 2.00 19.47 1.15
CA PHE A 364 2.43 19.78 2.51
C PHE A 364 3.44 20.95 2.57
N LEU A 365 3.68 21.64 1.45
CA LEU A 365 4.42 22.89 1.48
C LEU A 365 3.55 24.00 2.10
N PRO A 366 4.11 24.87 2.95
CA PRO A 366 3.43 26.08 3.38
C PRO A 366 3.05 26.90 2.14
N GLN A 367 1.76 27.22 1.98
CA GLN A 367 1.37 28.15 0.92
C GLN A 367 1.86 29.56 1.28
N PRO A 368 2.40 30.34 0.32
CA PRO A 368 2.70 31.73 0.57
C PRO A 368 1.40 32.41 1.02
N SER A 369 1.44 33.02 2.20
CA SER A 369 0.35 33.86 2.69
C SER A 369 0.07 34.92 1.63
N ILE A 370 -1.11 34.87 1.02
CA ILE A 370 -1.59 35.99 0.20
C ILE A 370 -1.77 37.14 1.18
N PRO A 371 -0.99 38.24 1.08
CA PRO A 371 -1.29 39.42 1.89
C PRO A 371 -2.70 39.86 1.52
N SER A 372 -3.55 39.91 2.55
CA SER A 372 -4.96 40.33 2.50
C SER A 372 -5.13 41.75 1.98
#